data_AF-A0A2D7LM35-F1
#
_entry.id   AF-A0A2D7LM35-F1
#
_cell.length_a   1.000
_cell.length_b   1.000
_cell.length_c   1.000
_cell.angle_alpha   90.00
_cell.angle_beta   90.00
_cell.angle_gamma   90.00
#
_symmetry.space_group_name_H-M   'P 1'
#
loop_
_entity.id
_entity.type
_entity.pdbx_description
1 polymer ?
#
loop_
_entity_poly.entity_id
_entity_poly.type
_entity_poly.pdbx_seq_one_letter_code
_entity_poly.pdbx_strand_id
1 'polypeptide(L)'
;MKKFVFYIIIFISFFNISGKTNELNPSQSDIKEIFNIGTMLSHDKKFTLFFKSREKSILARGSDFNYITDYPQDLYIIHNKTNEIIPLITYDWFPKKAKSLNMSSSLPIFPEDYAYYLLNDNETLIMISGIKSIKSNLKFNLKNKKLEKITNNKKYRILVSSLLKDCGYKDIYSTYKCSYYKPLISMNLIN
;
A
#
# COMPACT_ATOMS: atom_id res chain seq x y z
N MET A 1 -44.54 -32.11 22.59
CA MET A 1 -43.18 -31.79 23.09
C MET A 1 -42.07 -32.58 22.41
N LYS A 2 -42.14 -33.93 22.30
CA LYS A 2 -41.06 -34.75 21.69
C LYS A 2 -40.70 -34.40 20.24
N LYS A 3 -41.68 -34.09 19.38
CA LYS A 3 -41.43 -33.68 17.98
C LYS A 3 -40.69 -32.33 17.87
N PHE A 4 -40.96 -31.39 18.78
CA PHE A 4 -40.33 -30.07 18.78
C PHE A 4 -38.85 -30.15 19.19
N VAL A 5 -38.55 -30.97 20.21
CA VAL A 5 -37.16 -31.26 20.63
C VAL A 5 -36.38 -31.92 19.49
N PHE A 6 -37.01 -32.81 18.71
CA PHE A 6 -36.37 -33.43 17.55
C PHE A 6 -35.99 -32.41 16.46
N TYR A 7 -36.87 -31.46 16.15
CA TYR A 7 -36.55 -30.39 15.20
C TYR A 7 -35.43 -29.47 15.70
N ILE A 8 -35.36 -29.19 17.01
CA ILE A 8 -34.27 -28.40 17.61
C ILE A 8 -32.93 -29.13 17.47
N ILE A 9 -32.89 -30.44 17.74
CA ILE A 9 -31.67 -31.24 17.61
C ILE A 9 -31.17 -31.27 16.16
N ILE A 10 -32.10 -31.41 15.19
CA ILE A 10 -31.78 -31.34 13.76
C ILE A 10 -31.23 -29.95 13.41
N PHE A 11 -31.86 -28.88 13.87
CA PHE A 11 -31.43 -27.51 13.57
C PHE A 11 -30.03 -27.20 14.11
N ILE A 12 -29.71 -27.61 15.35
CA ILE A 12 -28.38 -27.43 15.96
C ILE A 12 -27.30 -28.23 15.21
N SER A 13 -27.66 -29.38 14.63
CA SER A 13 -26.74 -30.21 13.85
C SER A 13 -26.23 -29.50 12.58
N PHE A 14 -27.00 -28.56 12.02
CA PHE A 14 -26.60 -27.76 10.85
C PHE A 14 -25.65 -26.60 11.18
N PHE A 15 -25.55 -26.16 12.45
CA PHE A 15 -24.65 -25.06 12.84
C PHE A 15 -23.18 -25.48 13.05
N ASN A 16 -22.89 -26.78 13.08
CA ASN A 16 -21.52 -27.29 13.26
C ASN A 16 -20.75 -27.46 11.95
N ILE A 17 -21.31 -27.02 10.81
CA ILE A 17 -20.58 -27.00 9.55
C ILE A 17 -19.69 -25.76 9.56
N SER A 18 -18.45 -25.92 10.03
CA SER A 18 -17.41 -24.92 9.77
C SER A 18 -17.19 -24.88 8.27
N GLY A 19 -17.74 -23.87 7.59
CA GLY A 19 -17.37 -23.60 6.21
C GLY A 19 -15.88 -23.29 6.17
N LYS A 20 -15.06 -24.23 5.69
CA LYS A 20 -13.70 -23.90 5.26
C LYS A 20 -13.85 -23.01 4.03
N THR A 21 -13.86 -21.70 4.23
CA THR A 21 -13.54 -20.79 3.16
C THR A 21 -12.06 -21.06 2.84
N ASN A 22 -11.80 -21.67 1.70
CA ASN A 22 -10.47 -21.62 1.11
C ASN A 22 -10.29 -20.19 0.59
N GLU A 23 -10.16 -19.21 1.50
CA GLU A 23 -9.56 -17.94 1.13
C GLU A 23 -8.12 -18.28 0.75
N LEU A 24 -7.91 -18.52 -0.54
CA LEU A 24 -6.58 -18.69 -1.10
C LEU A 24 -5.86 -17.37 -0.85
N ASN A 25 -4.74 -17.42 -0.12
CA ASN A 25 -3.80 -16.30 -0.15
C ASN A 25 -3.48 -16.02 -1.62
N PRO A 26 -3.62 -14.77 -2.09
CA PRO A 26 -3.35 -14.45 -3.49
C PRO A 26 -1.95 -14.94 -3.84
N SER A 27 -1.84 -15.64 -4.97
CA SER A 27 -0.55 -16.09 -5.46
C SER A 27 0.32 -14.88 -5.79
N GLN A 28 1.65 -15.05 -5.79
CA GLN A 28 2.55 -13.95 -6.14
C GLN A 28 2.29 -13.39 -7.55
N SER A 29 1.76 -14.22 -8.46
CA SER A 29 1.24 -13.80 -9.77
C SER A 29 0.08 -12.82 -9.63
N ASP A 30 -0.90 -13.12 -8.78
CA ASP A 30 -2.08 -12.28 -8.56
C ASP A 30 -1.69 -10.91 -7.97
N ILE A 31 -0.66 -10.87 -7.11
CA ILE A 31 -0.15 -9.60 -6.55
C ILE A 31 0.56 -8.76 -7.61
N LYS A 32 1.37 -9.38 -8.49
CA LYS A 32 2.03 -8.69 -9.61
C LYS A 32 1.04 -8.18 -10.66
N GLU A 33 -0.13 -8.82 -10.78
CA GLU A 33 -1.22 -8.32 -11.62
C GLU A 33 -1.79 -7.01 -11.10
N ILE A 34 -1.72 -6.77 -9.79
CA ILE A 34 -2.35 -5.61 -9.14
C ILE A 34 -1.34 -4.51 -8.78
N PHE A 35 -0.11 -4.86 -8.46
CA PHE A 35 0.91 -3.95 -7.96
C PHE A 35 2.17 -3.92 -8.81
N ASN A 36 2.81 -2.77 -8.83
CA ASN A 36 4.22 -2.63 -9.19
C ASN A 36 5.05 -2.97 -7.95
N ILE A 37 5.86 -4.03 -8.01
CA ILE A 37 6.67 -4.48 -6.85
C ILE A 37 8.09 -3.97 -7.02
N GLY A 38 8.57 -3.18 -6.05
CA GLY A 38 9.96 -2.69 -6.01
C GLY A 38 10.28 -1.58 -7.01
N THR A 39 9.68 -1.58 -8.21
CA THR A 39 9.94 -0.60 -9.28
C THR A 39 8.66 -0.21 -10.03
N MET A 40 8.56 1.05 -10.48
CA MET A 40 7.41 1.59 -11.23
C MET A 40 7.86 2.64 -12.25
N LEU A 41 7.56 2.41 -13.53
CA LEU A 41 7.91 3.29 -14.65
C LEU A 41 6.86 4.38 -14.85
N SER A 42 7.24 5.68 -14.80
CA SER A 42 6.32 6.83 -14.91
C SER A 42 5.36 6.75 -16.11
N HIS A 43 4.23 7.46 -16.04
CA HIS A 43 3.24 7.48 -17.11
C HIS A 43 3.83 7.94 -18.45
N ASP A 44 4.73 8.93 -18.40
CA ASP A 44 5.43 9.45 -19.58
C ASP A 44 6.76 8.73 -19.88
N LYS A 45 7.09 7.67 -19.14
CA LYS A 45 8.30 6.85 -19.25
C LYS A 45 9.62 7.63 -19.13
N LYS A 46 9.61 8.85 -18.58
CA LYS A 46 10.84 9.65 -18.40
C LYS A 46 11.63 9.28 -17.16
N PHE A 47 11.01 8.64 -16.18
CA PHE A 47 11.68 8.19 -14.98
C PHE A 47 11.08 6.90 -14.44
N THR A 48 11.85 6.24 -13.58
CA THR A 48 11.41 5.04 -12.84
C THR A 48 11.56 5.31 -11.36
N LEU A 49 10.52 5.03 -10.59
CA LEU A 49 10.56 5.02 -9.14
C LEU A 49 10.95 3.62 -8.67
N PHE A 50 11.82 3.53 -7.67
CA PHE A 50 12.20 2.22 -7.13
C PHE A 50 12.60 2.29 -5.67
N PHE A 51 12.42 1.17 -4.98
CA PHE A 51 12.89 0.97 -3.63
C PHE A 51 14.33 0.46 -3.61
N LYS A 52 15.14 1.01 -2.71
CA LYS A 52 16.51 0.55 -2.46
C LYS A 52 16.70 0.37 -0.97
N SER A 53 17.08 -0.84 -0.56
CA SER A 53 17.49 -1.11 0.82
C SER A 53 18.69 -0.25 1.21
N ARG A 54 18.68 0.25 2.44
CA ARG A 54 19.81 1.01 2.99
C ARG A 54 21.01 0.10 3.21
N GLU A 55 22.21 0.67 3.11
CA GLU A 55 23.47 -0.02 3.46
C GLU A 55 23.69 -0.09 4.98
N LYS A 56 23.10 0.85 5.71
CA LYS A 56 23.20 0.95 7.18
C LYS A 56 21.90 0.50 7.81
N SER A 57 22.01 -0.38 8.80
CA SER A 57 20.87 -0.75 9.63
C SER A 57 20.40 0.43 10.46
N ILE A 58 19.17 0.33 10.94
CA ILE A 58 18.57 1.30 11.84
C ILE A 58 18.15 0.61 13.15
N LEU A 59 18.13 1.40 14.22
CA LEU A 59 17.50 1.00 15.47
C LEU A 59 16.04 1.45 15.44
N ALA A 60 15.12 0.49 15.30
CA ALA A 60 13.69 0.73 15.24
C ALA A 60 12.99 0.14 16.47
N ARG A 61 11.98 0.84 16.98
CA ARG A 61 11.13 0.31 18.05
C ARG A 61 10.08 -0.63 17.46
N GLY A 62 10.07 -1.90 17.86
CA GLY A 62 8.98 -2.83 17.52
C GLY A 62 7.89 -2.86 18.58
N SER A 63 6.87 -3.69 18.34
CA SER A 63 5.79 -3.96 19.30
C SER A 63 6.33 -4.64 20.55
N ASP A 64 7.09 -5.71 20.36
CA ASP A 64 7.54 -6.61 21.42
C ASP A 64 9.03 -6.43 21.74
N PHE A 65 9.85 -6.17 20.71
CA PHE A 65 11.30 -5.93 20.83
C PHE A 65 11.74 -4.80 19.90
N ASN A 66 12.85 -4.14 20.23
CA ASN A 66 13.48 -3.19 19.29
C ASN A 66 14.24 -3.97 18.22
N TYR A 67 14.06 -3.61 16.95
CA TYR A 67 14.81 -4.14 15.83
C TYR A 67 16.14 -3.38 15.70
N ILE A 68 17.26 -4.09 15.79
CA ILE A 68 18.63 -3.54 15.70
C ILE A 68 19.19 -3.69 14.27
N THR A 69 18.62 -4.56 13.46
CA THR A 69 19.15 -5.02 12.17
C THR A 69 18.20 -4.81 10.99
N ASP A 70 17.28 -3.84 11.09
CA ASP A 70 16.39 -3.55 9.97
C ASP A 70 17.11 -2.65 8.95
N TYR A 71 17.03 -3.06 7.68
CA TYR A 71 17.54 -2.32 6.54
C TYR A 71 16.34 -1.86 5.69
N PRO A 72 15.58 -0.85 6.16
CA PRO A 72 14.37 -0.43 5.47
C PRO A 72 14.71 0.10 4.09
N GLN A 73 13.73 0.05 3.20
CA GLN A 73 13.89 0.57 1.85
C GLN A 73 13.53 2.06 1.77
N ASP A 74 14.43 2.81 1.16
CA ASP A 74 14.25 4.20 0.78
C ASP A 74 13.71 4.26 -0.67
N LEU A 75 12.90 5.28 -0.98
CA LEU A 75 12.37 5.51 -2.32
C LEU A 75 13.31 6.41 -3.14
N TYR A 76 13.66 5.96 -4.34
CA TYR A 76 14.50 6.66 -5.30
C TYR A 76 13.75 6.93 -6.60
N ILE A 77 14.27 7.89 -7.38
CA ILE A 77 13.92 8.14 -8.77
C ILE A 77 15.17 7.96 -9.63
N ILE A 78 15.03 7.28 -10.76
CA ILE A 78 16.03 7.27 -11.83
C ILE A 78 15.46 7.95 -13.07
N HIS A 79 16.17 8.94 -13.60
CA HIS A 79 15.81 9.60 -14.85
C HIS A 79 16.28 8.75 -16.03
N ASN A 80 15.36 8.19 -16.81
CA ASN A 80 15.66 7.17 -17.83
C ASN A 80 16.58 7.69 -18.96
N LYS A 81 16.63 9.00 -19.20
CA LYS A 81 17.49 9.61 -20.23
C LYS A 81 18.92 9.83 -19.75
N THR A 82 19.10 10.24 -18.49
CA THR A 82 20.43 10.59 -17.94
C THR A 82 21.01 9.48 -17.07
N ASN A 83 20.21 8.47 -16.70
CA ASN A 83 20.50 7.47 -15.67
C ASN A 83 20.88 8.07 -14.31
N GLU A 84 20.50 9.33 -14.07
CA GLU A 84 20.72 9.99 -12.80
C GLU A 84 19.78 9.41 -11.74
N ILE A 85 20.35 8.97 -10.62
CA ILE A 85 19.63 8.38 -9.49
C ILE A 85 19.59 9.40 -8.35
N ILE A 86 18.39 9.73 -7.88
CA ILE A 86 18.18 10.72 -6.82
C ILE A 86 17.35 10.10 -5.70
N PRO A 87 17.77 10.22 -4.42
CA PRO A 87 16.93 9.83 -3.30
C PRO A 87 15.72 10.78 -3.18
N LEU A 88 14.52 10.22 -3.10
CA LEU A 88 13.29 10.98 -2.89
C LEU A 88 12.85 10.96 -1.44
N ILE A 89 12.50 9.79 -0.92
CA ILE A 89 11.96 9.60 0.42
C ILE A 89 12.83 8.61 1.17
N THR A 90 13.62 9.13 2.09
CA THR A 90 14.59 8.36 2.85
C THR A 90 14.25 8.35 4.34
N TYR A 91 14.62 7.29 5.03
CA TYR A 91 14.46 7.16 6.47
C TYR A 91 15.10 8.30 7.27
N ASP A 92 16.13 8.99 6.76
CA ASP A 92 16.83 10.05 7.52
C ASP A 92 15.93 11.25 7.87
N TRP A 93 14.96 11.56 7.00
CA TRP A 93 14.07 12.71 7.15
C TRP A 93 12.60 12.33 7.26
N PHE A 94 12.17 11.24 6.60
CA PHE A 94 10.75 10.90 6.47
C PHE A 94 10.04 10.65 7.81
N PRO A 95 10.55 9.82 8.74
CA PRO A 95 9.89 9.57 10.03
C PRO A 95 9.76 10.85 10.87
N LYS A 96 10.78 11.73 10.84
CA LYS A 96 10.75 13.02 11.53
C LYS A 96 9.67 13.93 10.95
N LYS A 97 9.57 13.98 9.62
CA LYS A 97 8.54 14.76 8.92
C LYS A 97 7.14 14.19 9.17
N ALA A 98 6.97 12.88 9.09
CA ALA A 98 5.72 12.18 9.40
C ALA A 98 5.24 12.49 10.84
N LYS A 99 6.14 12.46 11.82
CA LYS A 99 5.85 12.86 13.20
C LYS A 99 5.38 14.32 13.30
N SER A 100 6.03 15.24 12.57
CA SER A 100 5.62 16.65 12.53
C SER A 100 4.23 16.90 11.91
N LEU A 101 3.75 15.96 11.07
CA LEU A 101 2.42 16.01 10.46
C LEU A 101 1.33 15.43 11.39
N ASN A 102 1.61 15.25 12.68
CA ASN A 102 0.71 14.64 13.67
C ASN A 102 0.15 13.29 13.19
N MET A 103 1.02 12.45 12.65
CA MET A 103 0.70 11.05 12.39
C MET A 103 0.80 10.30 13.71
N SER A 104 -0.35 9.85 14.25
CA SER A 104 -0.42 9.13 15.51
C SER A 104 0.06 7.68 15.30
N SER A 105 1.35 7.44 15.48
CA SER A 105 1.92 6.09 15.56
C SER A 105 2.85 6.00 16.76
N SER A 106 2.68 4.95 17.56
CA SER A 106 3.62 4.58 18.62
C SER A 106 4.89 3.91 18.07
N LEU A 107 4.84 3.48 16.80
CA LEU A 107 5.91 2.78 16.08
C LEU A 107 6.55 3.69 15.03
N PRO A 108 7.83 3.46 14.69
CA PRO A 108 8.50 4.16 13.59
C PRO A 108 7.74 3.91 12.28
N ILE A 109 7.82 4.88 11.38
CA ILE A 109 7.15 4.87 10.08
C ILE A 109 8.25 4.90 9.02
N PHE A 110 8.24 3.94 8.12
CA PHE A 110 9.21 3.79 7.03
C PHE A 110 8.62 4.20 5.68
N PRO A 111 9.46 4.60 4.71
CA PRO A 111 8.98 4.85 3.35
C PRO A 111 8.28 3.62 2.75
N GLU A 112 8.78 2.42 3.01
CA GLU A 112 8.21 1.18 2.48
C GLU A 112 6.86 0.77 3.07
N ASP A 113 6.39 1.42 4.14
CA ASP A 113 5.11 1.12 4.79
C ASP A 113 3.88 1.59 3.98
N TYR A 114 4.10 2.23 2.83
CA TYR A 114 3.06 2.83 1.99
C TYR A 114 3.02 2.22 0.59
N ALA A 115 1.81 2.15 0.03
CA ALA A 115 1.59 2.01 -1.40
C ALA A 115 1.60 3.40 -2.06
N TYR A 116 2.34 3.52 -3.16
CA TYR A 116 2.60 4.78 -3.85
C TYR A 116 1.84 4.83 -5.18
N TYR A 117 0.87 5.73 -5.27
CA TYR A 117 0.08 5.99 -6.46
C TYR A 117 0.63 7.23 -7.16
N LEU A 118 1.28 7.05 -8.31
CA LEU A 118 1.70 8.15 -9.17
C LEU A 118 0.50 8.67 -9.96
N LEU A 119 0.19 9.96 -9.81
CA LEU A 119 -0.87 10.59 -10.58
C LEU A 119 -0.42 10.84 -12.02
N ASN A 120 -1.40 11.05 -12.92
CA ASN A 120 -1.16 11.27 -14.34
C ASN A 120 -0.34 12.55 -14.64
N ASP A 121 -0.18 13.44 -13.66
CA ASP A 121 0.70 14.61 -13.76
C ASP A 121 2.20 14.25 -13.74
N ASN A 122 2.56 12.99 -13.42
CA ASN A 122 3.94 12.52 -13.21
C ASN A 122 4.71 13.31 -12.12
N GLU A 123 4.00 13.97 -11.22
CA GLU A 123 4.60 14.86 -10.22
C GLU A 123 4.10 14.54 -8.81
N THR A 124 2.88 14.02 -8.68
CA THR A 124 2.25 13.80 -7.39
C THR A 124 2.21 12.31 -7.06
N LEU A 125 2.71 11.95 -5.89
CA LEU A 125 2.54 10.65 -5.26
C LEU A 125 1.50 10.74 -4.15
N ILE A 126 0.46 9.90 -4.23
CA ILE A 126 -0.45 9.64 -3.13
C ILE A 126 0.05 8.38 -2.42
N MET A 127 0.33 8.51 -1.13
CA MET A 127 0.85 7.44 -0.29
C MET A 127 -0.30 6.95 0.59
N ILE A 128 -0.72 5.72 0.37
CA ILE A 128 -1.74 5.04 1.18
C ILE A 128 -1.04 4.07 2.10
N SER A 129 -1.33 4.12 3.39
CA SER A 129 -0.71 3.21 4.35
C SER A 129 -1.02 1.74 4.02
N GLY A 130 0.01 0.91 3.94
CA GLY A 130 -0.10 -0.54 3.87
C GLY A 130 -0.27 -1.19 5.25
N ILE A 131 0.03 -0.45 6.34
CA ILE A 131 0.02 -0.97 7.71
C ILE A 131 -1.15 -0.36 8.51
N LYS A 132 -1.91 -1.22 9.21
CA LYS A 132 -3.13 -0.85 9.95
C LYS A 132 -2.89 0.18 11.08
N SER A 133 -1.69 0.21 11.66
CA SER A 133 -1.34 1.15 12.74
C SER A 133 -1.27 2.60 12.28
N ILE A 134 -1.03 2.84 10.98
CA ILE A 134 -0.90 4.17 10.40
C ILE A 134 -2.22 4.53 9.70
N LYS A 135 -3.01 5.41 10.32
CA LYS A 135 -4.34 5.82 9.82
C LYS A 135 -4.33 7.09 8.96
N SER A 136 -3.19 7.46 8.39
CA SER A 136 -3.02 8.74 7.70
C SER A 136 -2.39 8.52 6.33
N ASN A 137 -3.08 8.98 5.29
CA ASN A 137 -2.56 9.01 3.93
C ASN A 137 -1.74 10.29 3.73
N LEU A 138 -0.72 10.21 2.88
CA LEU A 138 0.17 11.33 2.60
C LEU A 138 0.13 11.68 1.12
N LYS A 139 0.48 12.94 0.83
CA LYS A 139 0.74 13.45 -0.50
C LYS A 139 2.18 13.90 -0.56
N PHE A 140 2.91 13.44 -1.55
CA PHE A 140 4.28 13.87 -1.83
C PHE A 140 4.37 14.43 -3.24
N ASN A 141 5.01 15.59 -3.42
CA ASN A 141 5.26 16.16 -4.73
C ASN A 141 6.75 16.00 -5.10
N LEU A 142 7.01 15.38 -6.25
CA LEU A 142 8.33 15.01 -6.73
C LEU A 142 9.20 16.24 -7.06
N LYS A 143 8.60 17.32 -7.58
CA LYS A 143 9.33 18.52 -8.00
C LYS A 143 9.82 19.36 -6.82
N ASN A 144 8.94 19.65 -5.87
CA ASN A 144 9.26 20.51 -4.73
C ASN A 144 9.64 19.72 -3.46
N LYS A 145 9.62 18.37 -3.52
CA LYS A 145 9.94 17.46 -2.41
C LYS A 145 9.10 17.71 -1.14
N LYS A 146 7.87 18.20 -1.31
CA LYS A 146 6.97 18.54 -0.19
C LYS A 146 6.10 17.35 0.19
N LEU A 147 6.13 16.99 1.47
CA LEU A 147 5.27 15.99 2.09
C LEU A 147 4.16 16.66 2.90
N GLU A 148 2.91 16.28 2.62
CA GLU A 148 1.70 16.81 3.27
C GLU A 148 0.80 15.67 3.73
N LYS A 149 0.09 15.90 4.84
CA LYS A 149 -0.97 14.99 5.28
C LYS A 149 -2.23 15.24 4.47
N ILE A 150 -2.83 14.18 3.96
CA ILE A 150 -4.12 14.26 3.30
C ILE A 150 -5.20 14.47 4.37
N THR A 151 -5.89 15.60 4.34
CA THR A 151 -7.01 15.87 5.24
C THR A 151 -8.26 15.11 4.79
N ASN A 152 -9.02 14.56 5.75
CA ASN A 152 -10.25 13.78 5.55
C ASN A 152 -11.43 14.60 4.99
N ASN A 153 -11.19 15.66 4.22
CA ASN A 153 -12.25 16.20 3.39
C ASN A 153 -12.66 15.09 2.41
N LYS A 154 -13.96 14.77 2.38
CA LYS A 154 -14.62 13.61 1.74
C LYS A 154 -14.22 13.30 0.28
N LYS A 155 -13.37 14.13 -0.33
CA LYS A 155 -12.81 14.07 -1.69
C LYS A 155 -11.75 12.99 -1.91
N TYR A 156 -11.20 12.33 -0.87
CA TYR A 156 -10.16 11.29 -1.04
C TYR A 156 -10.66 9.85 -0.98
N ARG A 157 -11.85 9.58 -0.37
CA ARG A 157 -12.59 8.33 -0.64
C ARG A 157 -12.83 8.17 -2.14
N ILE A 158 -12.96 9.30 -2.83
CA ILE A 158 -13.10 9.39 -4.28
C ILE A 158 -11.82 8.99 -4.99
N LEU A 159 -10.60 9.35 -4.57
CA LEU A 159 -9.38 9.04 -5.36
C LEU A 159 -9.10 7.55 -5.54
N VAL A 160 -9.33 6.71 -4.52
CA VAL A 160 -9.20 5.25 -4.67
C VAL A 160 -10.39 4.67 -5.47
N SER A 161 -11.59 5.22 -5.31
CA SER A 161 -12.79 4.79 -6.05
C SER A 161 -13.00 5.45 -7.42
N SER A 162 -12.21 6.46 -7.79
CA SER A 162 -12.24 7.20 -9.06
C SER A 162 -11.00 6.90 -9.89
N LEU A 163 -10.00 6.26 -9.30
CA LEU A 163 -9.05 5.40 -10.01
C LEU A 163 -9.74 4.13 -10.54
N LEU A 164 -10.91 3.76 -9.99
CA LEU A 164 -11.88 2.94 -10.72
C LEU A 164 -12.40 3.83 -11.84
N LYS A 165 -11.88 3.64 -13.06
CA LYS A 165 -12.59 4.11 -14.26
C LYS A 165 -14.04 3.62 -14.14
N ASP A 166 -14.99 4.44 -14.57
CA ASP A 166 -16.34 3.95 -14.84
C ASP A 166 -16.25 3.12 -16.13
N CYS A 167 -15.85 1.85 -16.00
CA CYS A 167 -15.40 1.04 -17.14
C CYS A 167 -16.55 0.46 -17.96
N GLY A 168 -17.81 0.78 -17.63
CA GLY A 168 -18.98 0.49 -18.46
C GLY A 168 -19.06 -0.98 -18.93
N TYR A 169 -18.66 -1.94 -18.11
CA TYR A 169 -18.64 -3.34 -18.52
C TYR A 169 -19.83 -4.13 -17.98
N LYS A 170 -20.24 -5.13 -18.77
CA LYS A 170 -21.49 -5.87 -18.67
C LYS A 170 -21.42 -7.06 -17.69
N ASP A 171 -20.22 -7.49 -17.27
CA ASP A 171 -19.97 -8.72 -16.52
C ASP A 171 -18.88 -8.58 -15.44
N ILE A 172 -18.95 -9.41 -14.38
CA ILE A 172 -18.10 -9.32 -13.18
C ILE A 172 -16.61 -9.58 -13.48
N TYR A 173 -16.27 -10.44 -14.43
CA TYR A 173 -14.88 -10.79 -14.75
C TYR A 173 -14.11 -9.70 -15.52
N SER A 174 -14.81 -8.87 -16.29
CA SER A 174 -14.19 -7.75 -17.03
C SER A 174 -13.93 -6.51 -16.16
N THR A 175 -14.49 -6.45 -14.95
CA THR A 175 -14.18 -5.42 -13.94
C THR A 175 -12.67 -5.31 -13.65
N TYR A 176 -11.95 -6.43 -13.71
CA TYR A 176 -10.50 -6.50 -13.47
C TYR A 176 -9.64 -6.10 -14.69
N LYS A 177 -10.23 -5.96 -15.89
CA LYS A 177 -9.51 -5.56 -17.12
C LYS A 177 -9.32 -4.05 -17.24
N CYS A 178 -9.91 -3.27 -16.35
CA CYS A 178 -9.71 -1.84 -16.37
C CYS A 178 -8.33 -1.50 -15.84
N SER A 179 -7.41 -1.20 -16.74
CA SER A 179 -6.01 -0.90 -16.42
C SER A 179 -5.89 0.41 -15.63
N TYR A 180 -6.01 0.31 -14.31
CA TYR A 180 -5.47 1.32 -13.41
C TYR A 180 -3.94 1.26 -13.51
N TYR A 181 -3.32 2.42 -13.39
CA TYR A 181 -1.87 2.46 -13.28
C TYR A 181 -1.49 1.90 -11.91
N LYS A 182 -0.82 0.75 -11.91
CA LYS A 182 -0.57 -0.05 -10.71
C LYS A 182 0.22 0.76 -9.68
N PRO A 183 -0.21 0.80 -8.41
CA PRO A 183 0.58 1.44 -7.37
C PRO A 183 1.88 0.67 -7.11
N LEU A 184 2.90 1.41 -6.71
CA LEU A 184 4.19 0.86 -6.30
C LEU A 184 4.14 0.45 -4.82
N ILE A 185 4.55 -0.78 -4.52
CA ILE A 185 4.73 -1.28 -3.16
C ILE A 185 6.13 -1.86 -2.97
N SER A 186 6.60 -1.84 -1.72
CA SER A 186 7.83 -2.52 -1.35
C SER A 186 7.63 -4.04 -1.38
N MET A 187 8.69 -4.76 -1.72
CA MET A 187 8.71 -6.22 -1.60
C MET A 187 8.54 -6.66 -0.12
N ASN A 188 8.99 -5.83 0.82
CA ASN A 188 8.89 -6.11 2.26
C ASN A 188 7.44 -6.07 2.79
N LEU A 189 6.49 -5.55 2.02
CA LEU A 189 5.05 -5.60 2.38
C LEU A 189 4.36 -6.90 1.97
N ILE A 190 5.01 -7.73 1.14
CA ILE A 190 4.43 -8.95 0.58
C ILE A 190 4.93 -10.20 1.32
N ASN A 191 6.17 -10.14 1.80
CA ASN A 191 6.83 -11.22 2.55
C ASN A 191 6.41 -11.23 4.02
#